data_AF-A0A7X6TV35-F1
#
_entry.id   AF-A0A7X6TV35-F1
#
_cell.length_a   1.000
_cell.length_b   1.000
_cell.length_c   1.000
_cell.angle_alpha   90.00
_cell.angle_beta   90.00
_cell.angle_gamma   90.00
#
_symmetry.space_group_name_H-M   'P 1'
#
loop_
_entity.id
_entity.type
_entity.pdbx_description
1 polymer ?
#
loop_
_entity_poly.entity_id
_entity_poly.type
_entity_poly.pdbx_seq_one_letter_code
_entity_poly.pdbx_strand_id
1 'polypeptide(L)' 'MKRTKLVSVSRGEKNIQDRIKDALKQYSIKEESLIEVRIGEEEEGRTTALIIYDPDKRDIQKKQY' A
#
# COMPACT_ATOMS: atom_id res chain seq x y z
N MET A 1 -0.87 15.59 -1.27
CA MET A 1 -1.23 15.46 0.16
C MET A 1 -1.06 14.00 0.57
N LYS A 2 -0.30 13.69 1.63
CA LYS A 2 -0.07 12.28 2.03
C LYS A 2 -1.35 11.63 2.57
N ARG A 3 -1.65 10.43 2.09
CA ARG A 3 -2.75 9.57 2.55
C ARG A 3 -2.18 8.23 3.01
N THR A 4 -2.91 7.62 3.94
CA THR A 4 -2.58 6.29 4.46
C THR A 4 -3.75 5.35 4.30
N LYS A 5 -3.45 4.08 4.07
CA LYS A 5 -4.43 3.01 4.05
C LYS A 5 -3.92 1.82 4.82
N LEU A 6 -4.64 1.45 5.87
CA LEU A 6 -4.37 0.26 6.65
C LEU A 6 -5.13 -0.92 6.06
N VAL A 7 -4.42 -2.03 5.84
CA VAL A 7 -5.00 -3.30 5.43
C VAL A 7 -4.48 -4.39 6.34
N SER A 8 -5.25 -5.46 6.49
CA SER A 8 -4.83 -6.62 7.27
C SER A 8 -5.37 -7.90 6.67
N VAL A 9 -4.72 -8.99 7.02
CA VAL A 9 -5.16 -10.36 6.72
C VAL A 9 -5.09 -11.18 7.99
N SER A 10 -6.03 -12.10 8.15
CA SER A 10 -6.02 -13.09 9.23
C SER A 10 -5.30 -14.36 8.79
N ARG A 11 -4.83 -15.14 9.76
CA ARG A 11 -4.16 -16.41 9.55
C ARG A 11 -5.07 -17.36 8.78
N GLY A 12 -4.59 -17.84 7.64
CA GLY A 12 -5.36 -18.70 6.72
C GLY A 12 -6.08 -17.95 5.58
N GLU A 13 -6.05 -16.61 5.56
CA GLU A 13 -6.45 -15.83 4.39
C GLU A 13 -5.30 -15.70 3.38
N LYS A 14 -5.59 -15.06 2.23
CA LYS A 14 -4.58 -14.68 1.23
C LYS A 14 -3.43 -13.90 1.88
N ASN A 15 -2.22 -14.03 1.33
CA ASN A 15 -1.03 -13.35 1.83
C ASN A 15 -1.23 -11.82 1.90
N ILE A 16 -0.64 -11.18 2.91
CA ILE A 16 -0.69 -9.72 3.09
C ILE A 16 -0.22 -8.96 1.84
N GLN A 17 0.73 -9.51 1.07
CA GLN A 17 1.19 -8.93 -0.19
C GLN A 17 0.09 -8.88 -1.25
N ASP A 18 -0.70 -9.94 -1.38
CA ASP A 18 -1.83 -9.96 -2.32
C ASP A 18 -2.94 -9.03 -1.84
N ARG A 19 -3.17 -8.95 -0.52
CA ARG A 19 -4.11 -7.98 0.05
C ARG A 19 -3.71 -6.54 -0.23
N ILE A 20 -2.41 -6.23 -0.20
CA ILE A 20 -1.86 -4.92 -0.59
C ILE A 20 -2.13 -4.67 -2.07
N LYS A 21 -1.80 -5.59 -2.97
CA LYS A 21 -2.06 -5.45 -4.43
C LYS A 21 -3.53 -5.22 -4.72
N ASP A 22 -4.42 -5.96 -4.05
CA ASP A 22 -5.86 -5.78 -4.19
C ASP A 22 -6.32 -4.43 -3.65
N ALA A 23 -5.74 -3.95 -2.56
CA ALA A 23 -6.03 -2.62 -2.05
C ALA A 23 -5.56 -1.52 -3.01
N LEU A 24 -4.38 -1.66 -3.62
CA LEU A 24 -3.91 -0.70 -4.63
C LEU A 24 -4.92 -0.59 -5.78
N LYS A 25 -5.41 -1.71 -6.29
CA LYS A 25 -6.45 -1.75 -7.33
C LYS A 25 -7.79 -1.18 -6.84
N GLN A 26 -8.28 -1.65 -5.69
CA GLN A 26 -9.57 -1.29 -5.11
C GLN A 26 -9.69 0.22 -4.85
N TYR A 27 -8.60 0.84 -4.40
CA TYR A 27 -8.56 2.27 -4.08
C TYR A 27 -7.95 3.12 -5.21
N SER A 28 -7.72 2.53 -6.38
CA SER A 28 -7.07 3.19 -7.53
C SER A 28 -5.77 3.91 -7.15
N ILE A 29 -5.01 3.33 -6.21
CA ILE A 29 -3.69 3.81 -5.81
C ILE A 29 -2.71 3.29 -6.85
N LYS A 30 -2.14 4.21 -7.63
CA LYS A 30 -1.13 3.88 -8.62
C LYS A 30 0.24 3.68 -7.96
N GLU A 31 1.09 2.87 -8.57
CA GLU A 31 2.47 2.68 -8.11
C GLU A 31 3.27 3.99 -8.09
N GLU A 32 3.06 4.88 -9.05
CA GLU A 32 3.69 6.22 -9.10
C GLU A 32 3.35 7.09 -7.86
N SER A 33 2.16 6.91 -7.31
CA SER A 33 1.66 7.62 -6.13
C SER A 33 2.11 6.95 -4.84
N LEU A 34 2.63 5.72 -4.89
CA LEU A 34 3.09 4.98 -3.73
C LEU A 34 4.35 5.65 -3.16
N ILE A 35 4.36 5.88 -1.86
CA ILE A 35 5.52 6.43 -1.14
C ILE A 35 6.22 5.28 -0.43
N GLU A 36 5.47 4.51 0.36
CA GLU A 36 6.02 3.46 1.21
C GLU A 36 4.92 2.45 1.56
N VAL A 37 5.30 1.19 1.75
CA VAL A 37 4.43 0.18 2.37
C VAL A 37 5.18 -0.45 3.52
N ARG A 38 4.60 -0.39 4.72
CA ARG A 38 5.14 -1.02 5.92
C ARG A 38 4.29 -2.23 6.27
N ILE A 39 4.90 -3.40 6.29
CA ILE A 39 4.25 -4.63 6.75
C ILE A 39 4.66 -4.82 8.20
N GLY A 40 3.68 -4.85 9.11
CA GLY A 40 3.90 -5.20 10.50
C GLY A 40 4.07 -6.70 10.67
N GLU A 41 4.62 -7.10 11.82
CA GLU A 41 4.72 -8.51 12.19
C GLU A 41 3.32 -9.13 12.38
N GLU A 42 3.25 -10.46 12.36
CA GLU A 42 2.01 -11.16 12.69
C GLU A 42 1.79 -11.08 14.20
N GLU A 43 0.69 -10.45 14.62
CA GLU A 43 0.25 -10.38 16.01
C GLU A 43 -1.12 -11.07 16.13
N GLU A 44 -1.25 -12.01 17.06
CA GLU A 44 -2.48 -12.78 17.30
C GLU A 44 -3.05 -13.45 16.03
N GLY A 45 -2.19 -13.88 15.10
CA GLY A 45 -2.61 -14.47 13.83
C GLY A 45 -3.16 -13.44 12.84
N ARG A 46 -2.83 -12.16 12.98
CA ARG A 46 -3.18 -11.10 12.04
C ARG A 46 -1.93 -10.37 11.59
N THR A 47 -1.76 -10.27 10.28
CA THR A 47 -0.71 -9.44 9.69
C THR A 47 -1.33 -8.14 9.20
N THR A 48 -0.71 -7.02 9.53
CA THR A 48 -1.19 -5.69 9.15
C THR A 48 -0.19 -5.02 8.22
N ALA A 49 -0.65 -4.25 7.24
CA ALA A 49 0.19 -3.42 6.39
C ALA A 49 -0.37 -2.01 6.27
N LEU A 50 0.53 -1.03 6.38
CA LEU A 50 0.26 0.39 6.21
C LEU A 50 0.79 0.84 4.84
N ILE A 51 -0.12 1.22 3.96
CA ILE A 51 0.18 1.76 2.63
C ILE A 51 0.19 3.28 2.75
N ILE A 52 1.30 3.92 2.41
CA ILE A 52 1.47 5.36 2.39
C ILE A 52 1.59 5.80 0.93
N TYR A 53 0.71 6.70 0.49
CA TYR A 53 0.66 7.17 -0.89
C TYR A 53 0.30 8.65 -0.94
N ASP A 54 0.63 9.32 -2.05
CA ASP A 54 0.18 10.68 -2.33
C ASP A 54 -0.52 10.70 -3.71
N PRO A 55 -1.86 10.83 -3.75
CA PRO A 55 -2.59 10.85 -5.00
C PRO A 55 -2.30 12.09 -5.87
N ASP A 56 -1.77 13.16 -5.28
CA ASP A 56 -1.40 14.39 -5.98
C ASP A 56 0.03 14.37 -6.51
N LYS A 57 0.79 13.31 -6.21
CA LYS A 57 2.12 13.04 -6.77
C LYS A 57 1.95 12.69 -8.24
N ARG A 58 1.64 13.71 -9.04
CA ARG A 58 1.76 13.69 -10.50
C ARG A 58 3.23 13.48 -10.82
N ASP A 59 3.51 12.46 -11.61
CA ASP A 59 4.80 12.06 -12.15
C ASP A 59 5.79 13.25 -12.37
N ILE A 60 6.68 13.51 -11.39
CA ILE A 60 7.81 14.44 -11.54
C ILE A 60 9.03 13.70 -12.14
N GLN A 61 8.90 12.43 -12.54
CA GLN A 61 10.01 11.65 -13.10
C GLN A 61 10.27 11.90 -14.60
N LYS A 62 9.81 13.03 -15.15
CA LYS A 62 10.29 13.52 -16.46
C LYS A 62 10.76 14.96 -16.36
N LYS A 63 12.03 15.15 -15.98
CA LYS A 63 12.94 16.17 -16.53
C LYS A 63 14.31 16.07 -15.86
N GLN A 64 15.13 15.14 -16.35
CA GLN A 64 16.56 15.43 -16.51
C GLN A 64 16.77 15.49 -18.02
N TYR A 65 16.86 16.72 -18.54
CA TYR A 65 17.42 17.06 -19.85
C TYR A 65 18.41 18.19 -19.60
#